data_AF-A0A1Q3QR09-F1
#
_entry.id   AF-A0A1Q3QR09-F1
#
_cell.length_a   1.000
_cell.length_b   1.000
_cell.length_c   1.000
_cell.angle_alpha   90.00
_cell.angle_beta   90.00
_cell.angle_gamma   90.00
#
_symmetry.space_group_name_H-M   'P 1'
#
loop_
_entity.id
_entity.type
_entity.pdbx_description
1 polymer ?
#
loop_
_entity_poly.entity_id
_entity_poly.type
_entity_poly.pdbx_seq_one_letter_code
_entity_poly.pdbx_strand_id
1 'polypeptide(L)'
;MSFDFKRIAILTSCAFAMVVLPGARVFADTYSVREVAYTQDEIFAGGDDFGNYTINISNRMLNNPQFDCGGMVNPMSCYETHYINSSIPVFTTEPPLLWNDPHPIAGSDSCALNAGSGFHPYRIFCGNGHMIFAGSFDLPDGSYLRGIWVGSNPDLYADYLGDRSIDGGFMTPNGNAYFVDGLRNSLDVALNLSATPVPEPGTLVLLGTGALSLLGIARRRFARG
;
A
#
# COMPACT_ATOMS: atom_id res chain seq x y z
N MET A 1 43.72 -11.34 -54.43
CA MET A 1 43.20 -11.55 -53.06
C MET A 1 42.32 -10.37 -52.71
N SER A 2 41.00 -10.52 -52.81
CA SER A 2 40.03 -9.45 -52.54
C SER A 2 39.29 -9.81 -51.26
N PHE A 3 39.51 -9.05 -50.19
CA PHE A 3 38.80 -9.19 -48.92
C PHE A 3 37.42 -8.52 -49.05
N ASP A 4 36.36 -9.33 -48.87
CA ASP A 4 34.97 -8.92 -49.04
C ASP A 4 34.47 -8.17 -47.78
N PHE A 5 34.43 -6.85 -47.87
CA PHE A 5 34.10 -5.90 -46.79
C PHE A 5 32.62 -5.93 -46.35
N LYS A 6 31.76 -6.72 -47.01
CA LYS A 6 30.30 -6.69 -46.79
C LYS A 6 29.81 -7.46 -45.56
N ARG A 7 30.67 -8.23 -44.87
CA ARG A 7 30.28 -9.02 -43.68
C ARG A 7 30.50 -8.33 -42.33
N ILE A 8 31.17 -7.18 -42.30
CA ILE A 8 31.53 -6.51 -41.03
C ILE A 8 30.45 -5.51 -40.57
N ALA A 9 29.55 -5.06 -41.45
CA ALA A 9 28.56 -4.05 -41.10
C ALA A 9 27.33 -4.58 -40.33
N ILE A 10 27.12 -5.90 -40.23
CA ILE A 10 25.91 -6.47 -39.59
C ILE A 10 26.11 -6.76 -38.09
N LEU A 11 27.36 -6.88 -37.62
CA LEU A 11 27.64 -7.16 -36.20
C LEU A 11 27.62 -5.91 -35.31
N THR A 12 27.62 -4.70 -35.87
CA THR A 12 27.68 -3.44 -35.12
C THR A 12 26.31 -2.80 -34.90
N SER A 13 25.22 -3.36 -35.45
CA SER A 13 23.87 -2.78 -35.35
C SER A 13 22.98 -3.42 -34.27
N CYS A 14 23.46 -4.43 -33.54
CA CYS A 14 22.74 -5.02 -32.40
C CYS A 14 23.10 -4.39 -31.04
N ALA A 15 24.06 -3.46 -31.00
CA ALA A 15 24.58 -2.91 -29.75
C ALA A 15 23.92 -1.59 -29.31
N PHE A 16 22.95 -1.05 -30.06
CA PHE A 16 22.47 0.33 -29.87
C PHE A 16 20.94 0.47 -29.76
N ALA A 17 20.25 -0.55 -29.24
CA ALA A 17 18.85 -0.45 -28.86
C ALA A 17 18.57 -0.95 -27.43
N MET A 18 19.56 -0.84 -26.53
CA MET A 18 19.22 -0.51 -25.14
C MET A 18 18.85 0.98 -25.12
N VAL A 19 17.69 1.28 -25.71
CA VAL A 19 16.95 2.46 -25.25
C VAL A 19 16.68 2.15 -23.79
N VAL A 20 17.42 2.81 -22.91
CA VAL A 20 17.04 3.00 -21.53
C VAL A 20 15.70 3.70 -21.60
N LEU A 21 14.63 2.91 -21.68
CA LEU A 21 13.30 3.38 -21.36
C LEU A 21 13.44 3.95 -19.96
N PRO A 22 13.14 5.25 -19.73
CA PRO A 22 13.14 5.79 -18.38
C PRO A 22 12.30 4.84 -17.55
N GLY A 23 12.95 4.22 -16.56
CA GLY A 23 12.41 3.07 -15.86
C GLY A 23 11.00 3.39 -15.39
N ALA A 24 10.04 2.56 -15.79
CA ALA A 24 8.79 2.45 -15.07
C ALA A 24 9.19 2.21 -13.61
N ARG A 25 9.04 3.23 -12.77
CA ARG A 25 9.14 3.06 -11.33
C ARG A 25 7.87 2.34 -10.94
N VAL A 26 7.91 1.02 -10.99
CA VAL A 26 6.86 0.21 -10.41
C VAL A 26 7.16 0.16 -8.93
N PHE A 27 6.34 0.83 -8.14
CA PHE A 27 6.39 0.75 -6.69
C PHE A 27 5.57 -0.49 -6.31
N ALA A 28 6.24 -1.58 -5.95
CA ALA A 28 5.61 -2.60 -5.15
C ALA A 28 5.58 -2.05 -3.73
N ASP A 29 4.44 -1.50 -3.32
CA ASP A 29 4.35 -0.91 -2.00
C ASP A 29 4.38 -2.03 -0.95
N THR A 30 5.47 -2.13 -0.20
CA THR A 30 5.58 -3.13 0.86
C THR A 30 4.99 -2.55 2.14
N TYR A 31 4.03 -3.25 2.73
CA TYR A 31 3.44 -2.85 4.00
C TYR A 31 3.76 -3.85 5.11
N SER A 32 3.98 -3.33 6.32
CA SER A 32 3.87 -4.11 7.56
C SER A 32 2.54 -3.78 8.22
N VAL A 33 1.65 -4.78 8.33
CA VAL A 33 0.35 -4.61 8.98
C VAL A 33 0.45 -5.12 10.41
N ARG A 34 0.14 -4.24 11.36
CA ARG A 34 0.00 -4.58 12.78
C ARG A 34 -1.45 -4.39 13.21
N GLU A 35 -2.03 -5.45 13.73
CA GLU A 35 -3.33 -5.40 14.37
C GLU A 35 -3.20 -4.89 15.80
N VAL A 36 -4.03 -3.92 16.16
CA VAL A 36 -4.14 -3.35 17.49
C VAL A 36 -5.52 -3.69 18.02
N ALA A 37 -5.55 -4.23 19.24
CA ALA A 37 -6.79 -4.48 19.95
C ALA A 37 -7.56 -3.17 20.08
N TYR A 38 -8.79 -3.16 19.57
CA TYR A 38 -9.64 -1.99 19.51
C TYR A 38 -11.05 -2.39 19.93
N THR A 39 -11.60 -1.72 20.92
CA THR A 39 -12.96 -2.03 21.41
C THR A 39 -13.99 -1.07 20.82
N GLN A 40 -15.27 -1.42 20.89
CA GLN A 40 -16.36 -0.52 20.46
C GLN A 40 -16.48 0.73 21.36
N ASP A 41 -15.85 0.70 22.54
CA ASP A 41 -15.78 1.84 23.47
C ASP A 41 -14.61 2.78 23.16
N GLU A 42 -13.85 2.49 22.11
CA GLU A 42 -12.73 3.30 21.66
C GLU A 42 -13.08 3.97 20.33
N ILE A 43 -12.56 5.17 20.14
CA ILE A 43 -12.71 5.92 18.89
C ILE A 43 -11.32 6.29 18.40
N PHE A 44 -10.95 5.83 17.21
CA PHE A 44 -9.70 6.24 16.58
C PHE A 44 -9.67 7.76 16.35
N ALA A 45 -8.64 8.43 16.90
CA ALA A 45 -8.53 9.89 16.87
C ALA A 45 -7.56 10.40 15.81
N GLY A 46 -6.49 9.67 15.52
CA GLY A 46 -5.49 10.06 14.52
C GLY A 46 -4.19 9.24 14.58
N GLY A 47 -3.27 9.55 13.67
CA GLY A 47 -1.95 8.92 13.56
C GLY A 47 -0.98 9.79 12.75
N ASP A 48 0.26 9.37 12.62
CA ASP A 48 1.32 10.14 11.97
C ASP A 48 2.22 9.31 11.03
N ASP A 49 3.13 9.99 10.32
CA ASP A 49 4.09 9.35 9.42
C ASP A 49 5.05 8.38 10.14
N PHE A 50 5.12 8.38 11.46
CA PHE A 50 6.02 7.49 12.20
C PHE A 50 5.37 6.20 12.67
N GLY A 51 4.07 6.00 12.40
CA GLY A 51 3.35 4.82 12.89
C GLY A 51 2.80 5.00 14.30
N ASN A 52 2.83 6.22 14.85
CA ASN A 52 2.18 6.53 16.11
C ASN A 52 0.68 6.70 15.88
N TYR A 53 -0.11 6.45 16.91
CA TYR A 53 -1.56 6.61 16.83
C TYR A 53 -2.17 7.02 18.15
N THR A 54 -3.30 7.71 18.08
CA THR A 54 -4.10 8.12 19.22
C THR A 54 -5.50 7.51 19.12
N ILE A 55 -5.95 6.93 20.23
CA ILE A 55 -7.33 6.51 20.43
C ILE A 55 -7.98 7.34 21.54
N ASN A 56 -9.24 7.70 21.35
CA ASN A 56 -10.08 8.28 22.37
C ASN A 56 -10.70 7.13 23.18
N ILE A 57 -10.38 7.09 24.48
CA ILE A 57 -10.81 6.05 25.42
C ILE A 57 -11.85 6.57 26.42
N SER A 58 -12.44 7.73 26.16
CA SER A 58 -13.39 8.39 27.08
C SER A 58 -14.59 7.51 27.39
N ASN A 59 -15.15 6.82 26.40
CA ASN A 59 -16.27 5.90 26.61
C ASN A 59 -15.84 4.65 27.39
N ARG A 60 -14.65 4.12 27.11
CA ARG A 60 -14.07 2.99 27.87
C ARG A 60 -13.94 3.32 29.35
N MET A 61 -13.51 4.54 29.70
CA MET A 61 -13.45 4.99 31.09
C MET A 61 -14.83 5.12 31.74
N LEU A 62 -15.84 5.59 31.01
CA LEU A 62 -17.22 5.68 31.50
C LEU A 62 -17.82 4.29 31.76
N ASN A 63 -17.51 3.32 30.90
CA ASN A 63 -18.06 1.98 30.94
C ASN A 63 -17.27 1.02 31.85
N ASN A 64 -16.01 1.35 32.16
CA ASN A 64 -15.15 0.55 33.01
C ASN A 64 -14.37 1.41 34.02
N PRO A 65 -14.80 1.44 35.30
CA PRO A 65 -14.17 2.26 36.33
C PRO A 65 -12.77 1.80 36.74
N GLN A 66 -12.27 0.66 36.22
CA GLN A 66 -10.88 0.23 36.43
C GLN A 66 -9.89 0.93 35.48
N PHE A 67 -10.37 1.56 34.41
CA PHE A 67 -9.52 2.32 33.51
C PHE A 67 -9.45 3.78 33.95
N ASP A 68 -8.24 4.26 34.23
CA ASP A 68 -7.96 5.67 34.46
C ASP A 68 -7.29 6.31 33.24
N CYS A 69 -7.33 7.65 33.17
CA CYS A 69 -6.63 8.39 32.13
C CYS A 69 -5.18 8.66 32.56
N GLY A 70 -4.39 7.61 32.80
CA GLY A 70 -3.03 7.75 33.32
C GLY A 70 -2.98 8.48 34.67
N GLY A 71 -3.96 8.21 35.55
CA GLY A 71 -4.07 8.82 36.88
C GLY A 71 -4.64 10.24 36.94
N MET A 72 -5.14 10.81 35.84
CA MET A 72 -5.81 12.12 35.87
C MET A 72 -7.13 12.08 36.65
N VAL A 73 -7.42 13.15 37.40
CA VAL A 73 -8.64 13.26 38.24
C VAL A 73 -9.78 13.87 37.43
N ASN A 74 -10.90 13.14 37.31
CA ASN A 74 -12.14 13.55 36.64
C ASN A 74 -11.98 14.16 35.23
N PRO A 75 -11.22 13.53 34.31
CA PRO A 75 -11.13 14.03 32.94
C PRO A 75 -12.48 13.87 32.21
N MET A 76 -12.92 14.91 31.50
CA MET A 76 -14.10 14.82 30.62
C MET A 76 -13.82 14.09 29.31
N SER A 77 -12.55 14.09 28.89
CA SER A 77 -12.04 13.44 27.70
C SER A 77 -10.70 12.80 28.01
N CYS A 78 -10.44 11.63 27.43
CA CYS A 78 -9.18 10.94 27.56
C CYS A 78 -8.71 10.33 26.25
N TYR A 79 -7.49 10.65 25.89
CA TYR A 79 -6.82 10.17 24.69
C TYR A 79 -5.57 9.39 25.09
N GLU A 80 -5.47 8.17 24.58
CA GLU A 80 -4.34 7.27 24.75
C GLU A 80 -3.51 7.28 23.46
N THR A 81 -2.25 7.73 23.54
CA THR A 81 -1.34 7.79 22.39
C THR A 81 -0.27 6.73 22.51
N HIS A 82 -0.19 5.89 21.48
CA HIS A 82 0.81 4.84 21.37
C HIS A 82 1.91 5.27 20.41
N TYR A 83 3.15 5.21 20.91
CA TYR A 83 4.33 5.46 20.11
C TYR A 83 4.94 4.14 19.66
N ILE A 84 5.38 4.04 18.41
CA ILE A 84 5.87 2.79 17.82
C ILE A 84 7.03 2.15 18.59
N ASN A 85 7.83 2.99 19.28
CA ASN A 85 9.01 2.58 20.05
C ASN A 85 8.78 2.61 21.58
N SER A 86 7.53 2.70 22.02
CA SER A 86 7.16 2.72 23.45
C SER A 86 6.14 1.63 23.74
N SER A 87 6.36 0.89 24.83
CA SER A 87 5.34 0.01 25.41
C SER A 87 4.39 0.74 26.35
N ILE A 88 4.70 1.99 26.71
CA ILE A 88 3.91 2.79 27.63
C ILE A 88 3.17 3.86 26.81
N PRO A 89 1.83 3.87 26.84
CA PRO A 89 1.06 4.91 26.18
C PRO A 89 1.15 6.23 26.96
N VAL A 90 0.91 7.34 26.26
CA VAL A 90 0.80 8.67 26.86
C VAL A 90 -0.66 9.10 26.88
N PHE A 91 -1.13 9.51 28.04
CA PHE A 91 -2.50 9.97 28.24
C PHE A 91 -2.60 11.49 28.20
N THR A 92 -3.63 12.01 27.55
CA THR A 92 -3.88 13.45 27.39
C THR A 92 -5.38 13.73 27.41
N THR A 93 -5.80 14.96 27.74
CA THR A 93 -7.21 15.38 27.71
C THR A 93 -7.61 16.00 26.37
N GLU A 94 -6.63 16.31 25.52
CA GLU A 94 -6.82 16.81 24.16
C GLU A 94 -6.10 15.87 23.19
N PRO A 95 -6.64 15.64 21.99
CA PRO A 95 -6.04 14.70 21.03
C PRO A 95 -4.71 15.26 20.49
N PRO A 96 -3.56 14.61 20.77
CA PRO A 96 -2.26 15.10 20.31
C PRO A 96 -2.04 14.79 18.83
N LEU A 97 -2.52 13.63 18.38
CA LEU A 97 -2.62 13.29 16.96
C LEU A 97 -4.10 13.31 16.61
N LEU A 98 -4.45 14.29 15.80
CA LEU A 98 -5.74 14.35 15.17
C LEU A 98 -5.60 13.85 13.74
N TRP A 99 -6.62 13.16 13.29
CA TRP A 99 -6.92 13.03 11.88
C TRP A 99 -7.17 14.46 11.33
N ASN A 100 -6.09 15.15 10.96
CA ASN A 100 -6.10 16.55 10.51
C ASN A 100 -6.26 16.71 8.99
N ASP A 101 -6.58 15.65 8.26
CA ASP A 101 -7.03 15.77 6.89
C ASP A 101 -8.44 15.20 6.79
N PRO A 102 -9.51 16.01 6.72
CA PRO A 102 -10.79 15.50 6.28
C PRO A 102 -10.64 15.17 4.79
N HIS A 103 -9.88 14.13 4.43
CA HIS A 103 -10.09 13.43 3.17
C HIS A 103 -11.34 12.62 3.44
N PRO A 104 -12.51 13.13 3.04
CA PRO A 104 -13.73 12.43 3.23
C PRO A 104 -13.53 11.11 2.50
N ILE A 105 -13.94 10.05 3.20
CA ILE A 105 -14.65 8.95 2.58
C ILE A 105 -15.41 9.52 1.37
N ALA A 106 -14.96 9.14 0.17
CA ALA A 106 -15.39 9.62 -1.15
C ALA A 106 -14.99 11.08 -1.51
N GLY A 107 -13.75 11.26 -1.98
CA GLY A 107 -13.49 12.11 -3.16
C GLY A 107 -12.99 13.54 -2.96
N SER A 108 -11.94 13.80 -2.17
CA SER A 108 -11.32 15.15 -2.14
C SER A 108 -9.81 15.23 -2.41
N ASP A 109 -9.17 14.13 -2.79
CA ASP A 109 -8.27 14.12 -3.93
C ASP A 109 -8.84 13.02 -4.82
N SER A 110 -8.84 13.16 -6.14
CA SER A 110 -9.34 12.10 -7.01
C SER A 110 -8.48 10.85 -6.81
N CYS A 111 -8.84 9.98 -5.86
CA CYS A 111 -8.44 8.59 -5.82
C CYS A 111 -9.05 7.95 -7.06
N ALA A 112 -8.45 8.26 -8.22
CA ALA A 112 -8.85 7.75 -9.51
C ALA A 112 -8.30 6.34 -9.58
N LEU A 113 -8.92 5.43 -8.82
CA LEU A 113 -8.61 4.02 -8.94
C LEU A 113 -8.95 3.61 -10.36
N ASN A 114 -7.95 3.44 -11.20
CA ASN A 114 -8.09 2.67 -12.42
C ASN A 114 -8.09 1.21 -12.03
N ALA A 115 -9.16 0.76 -11.36
CA ALA A 115 -9.29 -0.62 -10.94
C ALA A 115 -9.17 -1.49 -12.18
N GLY A 116 -8.23 -2.44 -12.15
CA GLY A 116 -8.12 -3.43 -13.20
C GLY A 116 -9.42 -4.18 -13.39
N SER A 117 -9.59 -4.79 -14.57
CA SER A 117 -10.71 -5.69 -14.81
C SER A 117 -10.80 -6.73 -13.68
N GLY A 118 -11.99 -6.86 -13.07
CA GLY A 118 -12.26 -7.78 -11.97
C GLY A 118 -12.19 -7.17 -10.57
N PHE A 119 -11.70 -5.93 -10.40
CA PHE A 119 -11.74 -5.25 -9.10
C PHE A 119 -13.06 -4.49 -8.88
N HIS A 120 -13.65 -4.68 -7.70
CA HIS A 120 -14.86 -4.02 -7.22
C HIS A 120 -14.59 -3.31 -5.88
N PRO A 121 -14.00 -2.10 -5.90
CA PRO A 121 -13.73 -1.33 -4.69
C PRO A 121 -15.01 -0.75 -4.09
N TYR A 122 -15.08 -0.62 -2.77
CA TYR A 122 -16.21 0.05 -2.09
C TYR A 122 -15.79 1.08 -1.03
N ARG A 123 -14.53 1.07 -0.56
CA ARG A 123 -13.92 2.18 0.20
C ARG A 123 -12.47 2.34 -0.22
N ILE A 124 -12.02 3.58 -0.39
CA ILE A 124 -10.69 3.90 -0.89
C ILE A 124 -10.14 5.07 -0.06
N PHE A 125 -8.88 4.97 0.34
CA PHE A 125 -8.09 6.06 0.90
C PHE A 125 -6.83 6.18 0.05
N CYS A 126 -6.45 7.41 -0.27
CA CYS A 126 -5.24 7.68 -1.02
C CYS A 126 -4.56 8.93 -0.48
N GLY A 127 -3.23 8.98 -0.63
CA GLY A 127 -2.41 10.09 -0.19
C GLY A 127 -1.03 9.99 -0.82
N ASN A 128 -0.54 11.10 -1.40
CA ASN A 128 0.82 11.23 -1.95
C ASN A 128 1.27 10.09 -2.89
N GLY A 129 0.37 9.63 -3.78
CA GLY A 129 0.68 8.55 -4.73
C GLY A 129 0.51 7.13 -4.19
N HIS A 130 0.10 6.97 -2.92
CA HIS A 130 -0.28 5.69 -2.34
C HIS A 130 -1.81 5.54 -2.27
N MET A 131 -2.27 4.30 -2.26
CA MET A 131 -3.68 3.97 -2.02
C MET A 131 -3.83 2.69 -1.21
N ILE A 132 -4.91 2.65 -0.43
CA ILE A 132 -5.43 1.47 0.22
C ILE A 132 -6.94 1.44 -0.02
N PHE A 133 -7.49 0.28 -0.35
CA PHE A 133 -8.91 0.13 -0.59
C PHE A 133 -9.45 -1.21 -0.12
N ALA A 134 -10.70 -1.19 0.32
CA ALA A 134 -11.48 -2.38 0.57
C ALA A 134 -12.32 -2.70 -0.66
N GLY A 135 -12.37 -3.97 -1.04
CA GLY A 135 -13.04 -4.41 -2.26
C GLY A 135 -13.14 -5.91 -2.40
N SER A 136 -13.56 -6.35 -3.58
CA SER A 136 -13.42 -7.73 -4.03
C SER A 136 -12.73 -7.82 -5.38
N PHE A 137 -12.06 -8.94 -5.63
CA PHE A 137 -11.44 -9.27 -6.91
C PHE A 137 -12.04 -10.56 -7.47
N ASP A 138 -12.55 -10.51 -8.71
CA ASP A 138 -13.12 -11.67 -9.40
C ASP A 138 -12.03 -12.67 -9.77
N LEU A 139 -12.21 -13.93 -9.37
CA LEU A 139 -11.30 -15.03 -9.68
C LEU A 139 -11.76 -15.75 -10.96
N PRO A 140 -10.84 -16.39 -11.73
CA PRO A 140 -11.19 -17.06 -12.98
C PRO A 140 -12.20 -18.21 -12.85
N ASP A 141 -12.37 -18.76 -11.65
CA ASP A 141 -13.34 -19.82 -11.35
C ASP A 141 -14.76 -19.29 -11.06
N GLY A 142 -14.96 -17.97 -11.14
CA GLY A 142 -16.23 -17.29 -10.87
C GLY A 142 -16.48 -16.99 -9.39
N SER A 143 -15.53 -17.33 -8.50
CA SER A 143 -15.53 -16.84 -7.11
C SER A 143 -14.94 -15.43 -7.02
N TYR A 144 -14.96 -14.83 -5.83
CA TYR A 144 -14.31 -13.54 -5.60
C TYR A 144 -13.49 -13.57 -4.30
N LEU A 145 -12.38 -12.83 -4.31
CA LEU A 145 -11.54 -12.60 -3.15
C LEU A 145 -11.87 -11.24 -2.56
N ARG A 146 -12.55 -11.22 -1.41
CA ARG A 146 -12.79 -9.99 -0.64
C ARG A 146 -11.60 -9.69 0.25
N GLY A 147 -11.27 -8.41 0.39
CA GLY A 147 -10.36 -7.96 1.43
C GLY A 147 -9.87 -6.55 1.19
N ILE A 148 -8.67 -6.29 1.72
CA ILE A 148 -7.98 -5.02 1.56
C ILE A 148 -6.83 -5.18 0.57
N TRP A 149 -6.66 -4.14 -0.23
CA TRP A 149 -5.66 -4.04 -1.25
C TRP A 149 -4.91 -2.73 -1.11
N VAL A 150 -3.61 -2.75 -1.38
CA VAL A 150 -2.75 -1.55 -1.41
C VAL A 150 -2.10 -1.42 -2.76
N GLY A 151 -1.82 -0.20 -3.18
CA GLY A 151 -1.07 0.03 -4.40
C GLY A 151 -0.70 1.48 -4.56
N SER A 152 -0.20 1.82 -5.75
CA SER A 152 0.07 3.19 -6.12
C SER A 152 -1.16 3.84 -6.75
N ASN A 153 -1.46 5.09 -6.41
CA ASN A 153 -2.52 5.87 -7.05
C ASN A 153 -1.93 6.62 -8.27
N PRO A 154 -2.50 6.51 -9.48
CA PRO A 154 -3.75 5.82 -9.88
C PRO A 154 -3.53 4.43 -10.52
N ASP A 155 -2.36 3.81 -10.27
CA ASP A 155 -1.92 2.62 -10.98
C ASP A 155 -2.60 1.33 -10.52
N LEU A 156 -2.53 0.34 -11.40
CA LEU A 156 -3.38 -0.85 -11.44
C LEU A 156 -2.80 -2.05 -10.65
N TYR A 157 -1.64 -1.87 -10.04
CA TYR A 157 -0.93 -2.90 -9.28
C TYR A 157 -1.36 -2.79 -7.83
N ALA A 158 -2.24 -3.72 -7.44
CA ALA A 158 -2.76 -3.79 -6.09
C ALA A 158 -2.33 -5.10 -5.42
N ASP A 159 -1.63 -5.01 -4.30
CA ASP A 159 -1.21 -6.12 -3.48
C ASP A 159 -2.28 -6.44 -2.43
N TYR A 160 -2.58 -7.73 -2.28
CA TYR A 160 -3.56 -8.21 -1.30
C TYR A 160 -2.97 -8.15 0.10
N LEU A 161 -3.55 -7.32 0.98
CA LEU A 161 -3.15 -7.26 2.39
C LEU A 161 -3.84 -8.31 3.25
N GLY A 162 -4.95 -8.88 2.79
CA GLY A 162 -5.67 -9.93 3.50
C GLY A 162 -7.17 -9.70 3.57
N ASP A 163 -7.85 -10.70 4.10
CA ASP A 163 -9.30 -10.70 4.29
C ASP A 163 -9.63 -9.81 5.49
N ARG A 164 -9.80 -8.52 5.23
CA ARG A 164 -10.02 -7.44 6.19
C ARG A 164 -11.10 -6.52 5.64
N SER A 165 -11.72 -5.73 6.52
CA SER A 165 -12.64 -4.67 6.11
C SER A 165 -12.07 -3.30 6.47
N ILE A 166 -12.60 -2.27 5.82
CA ILE A 166 -12.37 -0.90 6.25
C ILE A 166 -13.73 -0.28 6.51
N ASP A 167 -13.97 0.15 7.75
CA ASP A 167 -15.17 0.90 8.13
C ASP A 167 -14.93 2.41 8.30
N GLY A 168 -13.67 2.76 8.57
CA GLY A 168 -13.15 4.11 8.61
C GLY A 168 -11.64 4.06 8.69
N GLY A 169 -10.97 5.15 8.34
CA GLY A 169 -9.51 5.18 8.34
C GLY A 169 -8.96 6.32 7.51
N PHE A 170 -7.65 6.49 7.54
CA PHE A 170 -6.96 7.46 6.70
C PHE A 170 -5.59 6.96 6.29
N MET A 171 -5.00 7.67 5.33
CA MET A 171 -3.63 7.46 4.89
C MET A 171 -2.84 8.74 5.11
N THR A 172 -1.67 8.60 5.69
CA THR A 172 -0.71 9.69 5.89
C THR A 172 0.04 10.02 4.60
N PRO A 173 0.70 11.20 4.51
CA PRO A 173 1.49 11.57 3.34
C PRO A 173 2.62 10.60 2.99
N ASN A 174 3.17 9.82 3.93
CA ASN A 174 4.18 8.82 3.58
C ASN A 174 3.60 7.45 3.15
N GLY A 175 2.27 7.34 3.06
CA GLY A 175 1.58 6.12 2.68
C GLY A 175 1.23 5.20 3.86
N ASN A 176 1.57 5.51 5.12
CA ASN A 176 1.05 4.71 6.24
C ASN A 176 -0.48 4.82 6.28
N ALA A 177 -1.16 3.70 6.41
CA ALA A 177 -2.61 3.64 6.53
C ALA A 177 -3.04 3.16 7.91
N TYR A 178 -4.10 3.78 8.42
CA TYR A 178 -4.74 3.44 9.68
C TYR A 178 -6.20 3.21 9.41
N PHE A 179 -6.74 2.04 9.73
CA PHE A 179 -8.13 1.75 9.45
C PHE A 179 -8.76 0.81 10.48
N VAL A 180 -10.06 1.00 10.70
CA VAL A 180 -10.88 0.17 11.56
C VAL A 180 -11.37 -1.03 10.75
N ASP A 181 -10.98 -2.23 11.16
CA ASP A 181 -11.48 -3.49 10.63
C ASP A 181 -12.72 -3.94 11.42
N GLY A 182 -13.89 -3.66 10.87
CA GLY A 182 -15.17 -4.06 11.46
C GLY A 182 -15.42 -5.57 11.44
N LEU A 183 -14.74 -6.34 10.59
CA LEU A 183 -14.84 -7.81 10.61
C LEU A 183 -14.13 -8.41 11.82
N ARG A 184 -13.05 -7.78 12.28
CA ARG A 184 -12.22 -8.27 13.40
C ARG A 184 -12.39 -7.48 14.68
N ASN A 185 -13.09 -6.34 14.64
CA ASN A 185 -13.12 -5.36 15.72
C ASN A 185 -11.69 -4.97 16.14
N SER A 186 -10.90 -4.54 15.17
CA SER A 186 -9.51 -4.12 15.40
C SER A 186 -9.21 -2.79 14.73
N LEU A 187 -8.16 -2.12 15.22
CA LEU A 187 -7.51 -1.03 14.52
C LEU A 187 -6.27 -1.61 13.85
N ASP A 188 -6.22 -1.57 12.53
CA ASP A 188 -5.06 -2.01 11.77
C ASP A 188 -4.18 -0.82 11.41
N VAL A 189 -2.89 -0.96 11.69
CA VAL A 189 -1.85 0.00 11.34
C VAL A 189 -0.98 -0.62 10.27
N ALA A 190 -1.14 -0.16 9.03
CA ALA A 190 -0.35 -0.58 7.88
C ALA A 190 0.75 0.45 7.62
N LEU A 191 1.99 0.09 7.96
CA LEU A 191 3.16 0.94 7.80
C LEU A 191 3.79 0.71 6.43
N ASN A 192 3.99 1.79 5.68
CA ASN A 192 4.66 1.75 4.39
C ASN A 192 6.17 1.56 4.58
N LEU A 193 6.71 0.46 4.06
CA LEU A 193 8.13 0.10 4.08
C LEU A 193 8.83 0.39 2.75
N SER A 194 8.15 1.07 1.83
CA SER A 194 8.60 1.31 0.45
C SER A 194 9.65 2.43 0.39
N ALA A 195 10.79 2.22 1.06
CA ALA A 195 11.94 3.12 1.00
C ALA A 195 12.83 2.85 -0.24
N THR A 196 12.63 1.71 -0.91
CA THR A 196 13.44 1.29 -2.06
C THR A 196 12.54 0.77 -3.18
N PRO A 197 12.61 1.32 -4.40
CA PRO A 197 11.96 0.73 -5.56
C PRO A 197 12.50 -0.70 -5.73
N VAL A 198 11.66 -1.70 -5.51
CA VAL A 198 11.99 -3.09 -5.81
C VAL A 198 11.55 -3.35 -7.24
N PRO A 199 12.47 -3.61 -8.19
CA PRO A 199 12.08 -4.03 -9.52
C PRO A 199 11.24 -5.30 -9.40
N GLU A 200 10.03 -5.31 -9.95
CA GLU A 200 9.21 -6.50 -9.89
C GLU A 200 9.96 -7.70 -10.50
N PRO A 201 9.94 -8.88 -9.84
CA PRO A 201 10.65 -10.06 -10.32
C PRO A 201 10.20 -10.49 -11.72
N GLY A 202 8.99 -10.14 -12.13
CA GLY A 202 8.42 -10.47 -13.44
C GLY A 202 9.10 -9.74 -14.59
N THR A 203 9.40 -8.45 -14.48
CA THR A 203 9.78 -7.62 -15.63
C THR A 203 11.17 -8.00 -16.16
N LEU A 204 12.15 -8.24 -15.28
CA LEU A 204 13.51 -8.60 -15.68
C LEU A 204 13.60 -10.03 -16.23
N VAL A 205 12.86 -10.97 -15.64
CA VAL A 205 12.82 -12.36 -16.13
C VAL A 205 12.10 -12.42 -17.47
N LEU A 206 10.99 -11.70 -17.64
CA LEU A 206 10.24 -11.67 -18.90
C LEU A 206 11.04 -10.97 -20.01
N LEU A 207 11.72 -9.87 -19.70
CA LEU A 207 12.59 -9.18 -20.66
C LEU A 207 13.80 -10.04 -21.04
N GLY A 208 14.41 -10.72 -20.07
CA GLY A 208 15.54 -11.64 -20.30
C GLY A 208 15.16 -12.86 -21.14
N THR A 209 14.06 -13.52 -20.79
CA THR A 209 13.55 -14.69 -21.54
C THR A 209 13.01 -14.30 -22.92
N GLY A 210 12.36 -13.13 -23.05
CA GLY A 210 11.93 -12.55 -24.32
C GLY A 210 13.11 -12.23 -25.25
N ALA A 211 14.18 -11.64 -24.73
CA ALA A 211 15.39 -11.36 -25.50
C ALA A 211 16.08 -12.65 -25.99
N LEU A 212 16.21 -13.66 -25.13
CA LEU A 212 16.83 -14.94 -25.47
C LEU A 212 16.02 -15.72 -26.51
N SER A 213 14.69 -15.70 -26.41
CA SER A 213 13.81 -16.36 -27.39
C SER A 213 13.88 -15.68 -28.77
N LEU A 214 13.92 -14.34 -28.82
CA LEU A 214 14.15 -13.60 -30.07
C LEU A 214 15.52 -13.91 -30.69
N LEU A 215 16.58 -13.97 -29.88
CA LEU A 215 17.93 -14.37 -30.33
C LEU A 215 17.96 -15.80 -30.89
N GLY A 216 17.26 -16.73 -30.25
CA GLY A 216 17.14 -18.12 -30.72
C GLY A 216 16.43 -18.22 -32.07
N ILE A 217 15.37 -17.45 -32.28
CA ILE A 217 14.62 -17.40 -33.55
C ILE A 217 15.47 -16.75 -34.65
N ALA A 218 16.14 -15.64 -34.36
CA ALA A 218 17.03 -14.96 -35.30
C ALA A 218 18.15 -15.89 -35.77
N ARG A 219 18.81 -16.61 -34.86
CA ARG A 219 19.88 -17.56 -35.20
C ARG A 219 19.42 -18.67 -36.14
N ARG A 220 18.20 -19.19 -35.98
CA ARG A 220 17.64 -20.21 -36.87
C ARG A 220 17.31 -19.68 -38.27
N ARG A 221 16.91 -18.41 -38.40
CA ARG A 221 16.65 -17.78 -39.70
C ARG A 221 17.94 -17.48 -40.47
N PHE A 222 18.97 -16.97 -39.81
CA PHE A 222 20.24 -16.63 -40.46
C PHE A 222 21.16 -17.83 -40.73
N ALA A 223 20.95 -18.97 -40.09
CA ALA A 223 21.70 -20.21 -40.38
C ALA A 223 21.12 -21.03 -41.55
N ARG A 224 19.96 -20.64 -42.10
CA ARG A 224 19.26 -21.35 -43.18
C ARG A 224 19.17 -20.55 -44.49
N GLY A 225 19.77 -19.37 -44.55
CA GLY A 225 19.98 -18.58 -45.77
C GLY A 225 21.46 -18.51 -46.11
#